data_AF-A0A9N8ZVL6-F1
#
_entry.id   AF-A0A9N8ZVL6-F1
#
_cell.length_a   1.000
_cell.length_b   1.000
_cell.length_c   1.000
_cell.angle_alpha   90.00
_cell.angle_beta   90.00
_cell.angle_gamma   90.00
#
_symmetry.space_group_name_H-M   'P 1'
#
loop_
_entity.id
_entity.type
_entity.pdbx_description
1 polymer ?
#
loop_
_entity_poly.entity_id
_entity_poly.type
_entity_poly.pdbx_seq_one_letter_code
_entity_poly.pdbx_strand_id
1 'polypeptide(L)'
;MKLEEQKVQELLEYLTNNPIYPPPIMNPEIIFRSLNGSPKARVKPTTSRSLLRFFVRESARQSQMIVTEFIISKTEFHLRKRATMEEMLVYQRLSEQVNERIKRR
;
A
#
# COMPACT_ATOMS: atom_id res chain seq x y z
N MET A 1 -10.63 25.03 -2.88
CA MET A 1 -9.96 23.73 -2.69
C MET A 1 -10.85 22.66 -3.29
N LYS A 2 -10.35 21.77 -4.15
CA LYS A 2 -11.17 20.71 -4.74
C LYS A 2 -11.43 19.63 -3.67
N LEU A 3 -12.62 19.04 -3.64
CA LEU A 3 -13.02 18.00 -2.67
C LEU A 3 -12.00 16.84 -2.59
N GLU A 4 -11.40 16.48 -3.72
CA GLU A 4 -10.37 15.45 -3.80
C GLU A 4 -9.07 15.82 -3.08
N GLU A 5 -8.69 17.10 -3.09
CA GLU A 5 -7.48 17.59 -2.40
C GLU A 5 -7.66 17.55 -0.89
N GLN A 6 -8.86 17.88 -0.41
CA GLN A 6 -9.21 17.75 1.01
C GLN A 6 -9.14 16.28 1.45
N LYS A 7 -9.69 15.35 0.66
CA LYS A 7 -9.63 13.92 0.98
C LYS A 7 -8.22 13.34 0.97
N VAL A 8 -7.35 13.81 0.07
CA VAL A 8 -5.92 13.46 0.10
C VAL A 8 -5.27 13.95 1.39
N GLN A 9 -5.57 15.18 1.81
CA GLN A 9 -5.00 15.76 3.02
C GLN A 9 -5.49 15.04 4.29
N GLU A 10 -6.79 14.77 4.39
CA GLU A 10 -7.38 13.99 5.50
C GLU A 10 -6.73 12.59 5.61
N LEU A 11 -6.50 11.91 4.47
CA LEU A 11 -5.88 10.60 4.48
C LEU A 11 -4.39 10.69 4.86
N LEU A 12 -3.66 11.71 4.40
CA LEU A 12 -2.28 11.94 4.83
C LEU A 12 -2.18 12.22 6.33
N GLU A 13 -3.12 12.97 6.89
CA GLU A 13 -3.17 13.26 8.32
C GLU A 13 -3.50 12.00 9.14
N TYR A 14 -4.48 11.21 8.68
CA TYR A 14 -4.79 9.91 9.29
C TYR A 14 -3.56 8.98 9.31
N LEU A 15 -2.82 8.93 8.19
CA LEU A 15 -1.62 8.12 8.03
C LEU A 15 -0.40 8.67 8.80
N THR A 16 -0.44 9.92 9.22
CA THR A 16 0.55 10.47 10.16
C THR A 16 0.34 9.90 11.56
N ASN A 17 -0.92 9.73 11.97
CA ASN A 17 -1.27 9.14 13.26
C ASN A 17 -1.27 7.60 13.25
N ASN A 18 -1.38 6.99 12.06
CA ASN A 18 -1.36 5.54 11.84
C ASN A 18 -0.25 5.22 10.84
N PRO A 19 1.01 5.16 11.30
CA PRO A 19 2.15 5.14 10.41
C PRO A 19 2.17 3.87 9.54
N ILE A 20 2.34 4.10 8.25
CA ILE A 20 2.54 3.05 7.23
C ILE A 20 4.01 2.72 6.97
N TYR A 21 4.91 3.44 7.65
CA TYR A 21 6.34 3.24 7.64
C TYR A 21 6.83 2.95 9.07
N PRO A 22 7.53 1.84 9.31
CA PRO A 22 7.67 0.69 8.40
C PRO A 22 6.30 0.11 7.99
N PRO A 23 6.20 -0.69 6.91
CA PRO A 23 4.93 -1.31 6.53
C PRO A 23 4.29 -2.01 7.74
N PRO A 24 2.97 -1.86 7.94
CA PRO A 24 2.27 -2.54 9.02
C PRO A 24 2.59 -4.04 9.00
N ILE A 25 2.86 -4.61 10.18
CA ILE A 25 3.23 -6.03 10.30
C ILE A 25 2.08 -6.88 9.79
N MET A 26 2.23 -7.38 8.56
CA MET A 26 1.25 -8.24 7.91
C MET A 26 1.99 -9.40 7.28
N ASN A 27 1.51 -10.62 7.53
CA ASN A 27 2.11 -11.83 6.97
C ASN A 27 2.11 -11.71 5.43
N PRO A 28 3.25 -11.88 4.74
CA PRO A 28 3.29 -11.73 3.30
C PRO A 28 2.39 -12.73 2.55
N GLU A 29 2.00 -13.84 3.18
CA GLU A 29 0.98 -14.76 2.67
C GLU A 29 -0.41 -14.11 2.62
N ILE A 30 -0.77 -13.31 3.63
CA ILE A 30 -2.03 -12.56 3.66
C ILE A 30 -2.02 -11.51 2.55
N ILE A 31 -0.91 -10.77 2.42
CA ILE A 31 -0.73 -9.78 1.36
C ILE A 31 -0.85 -10.46 -0.01
N PHE A 32 -0.17 -11.58 -0.20
CA PHE A 32 -0.24 -12.36 -1.44
C PHE A 32 -1.69 -12.76 -1.79
N ARG A 33 -2.45 -13.30 -0.82
CA ARG A 33 -3.86 -13.68 -1.03
C ARG A 33 -4.75 -12.49 -1.34
N SER A 34 -4.58 -11.37 -0.62
CA SER A 34 -5.35 -10.14 -0.84
C SER A 34 -5.07 -9.53 -2.21
N LEU A 35 -3.83 -9.57 -2.68
CA LEU A 35 -3.45 -9.07 -4.01
C LEU A 35 -3.92 -10.01 -5.14
N ASN A 36 -4.00 -11.32 -4.88
CA ASN A 36 -4.16 -12.35 -5.90
C ASN A 36 -5.37 -13.24 -5.64
N GLY A 37 -6.53 -12.61 -5.41
CA GLY A 37 -7.81 -13.20 -4.98
C GLY A 37 -8.40 -14.36 -5.81
N SER A 38 -7.64 -15.01 -6.69
CA SER A 38 -7.95 -16.33 -7.22
C SER A 38 -6.70 -17.19 -7.41
N PRO A 39 -6.71 -18.46 -6.98
CA PRO A 39 -5.59 -19.35 -7.15
C PRO A 39 -5.30 -19.79 -8.60
N LYS A 40 -6.05 -19.29 -9.59
CA LYS A 40 -5.91 -19.73 -10.99
C LYS A 40 -5.50 -18.62 -11.96
N ALA A 41 -5.38 -17.37 -11.49
CA ALA A 41 -4.93 -16.27 -12.33
C ALA A 41 -3.41 -16.19 -12.40
N ARG A 42 -2.84 -15.82 -13.56
CA ARG A 42 -1.42 -15.43 -13.66
C ARG A 42 -1.19 -14.24 -12.75
N VAL A 43 -0.50 -14.49 -11.64
CA VAL A 43 -0.18 -13.47 -10.66
C VAL A 43 0.95 -12.60 -11.17
N LYS A 44 0.72 -11.28 -11.24
CA LYS A 44 1.77 -10.32 -11.59
C LYS A 44 2.71 -10.12 -10.38
N PRO A 45 4.03 -9.96 -10.59
CA PRO A 45 4.93 -9.55 -9.54
C PRO A 45 4.46 -8.24 -8.89
N THR A 46 4.56 -8.19 -7.57
CA THR A 46 4.27 -7.03 -6.75
C THR A 46 5.52 -6.15 -6.64
N THR A 47 5.33 -4.84 -6.58
CA THR A 47 6.42 -3.86 -6.38
C THR A 47 6.28 -3.14 -5.04
N SER A 48 7.34 -2.47 -4.58
CA SER A 48 7.29 -1.58 -3.41
C SER A 48 6.17 -0.54 -3.53
N ARG A 49 6.01 0.06 -4.72
CA ARG A 49 4.92 0.99 -5.03
C ARG A 49 3.54 0.34 -4.90
N SER A 50 3.37 -0.87 -5.45
CA SER A 50 2.11 -1.61 -5.36
C SER A 50 1.74 -1.94 -3.91
N LEU A 51 2.74 -2.29 -3.09
CA LEU A 51 2.55 -2.52 -1.65
C LEU A 51 2.17 -1.26 -0.89
N LEU A 52 2.86 -0.15 -1.16
CA LEU A 52 2.54 1.14 -0.55
C LEU A 52 1.09 1.54 -0.84
N ARG A 53 0.69 1.44 -2.11
CA ARG A 53 -0.69 1.68 -2.54
C ARG A 53 -1.70 0.74 -1.85
N PHE A 54 -1.32 -0.53 -1.68
CA PHE A 54 -2.13 -1.51 -0.96
C PHE A 54 -2.36 -1.09 0.51
N PHE A 55 -1.31 -0.72 1.23
CA PHE A 55 -1.47 -0.29 2.64
C PHE A 55 -2.21 1.04 2.79
N VAL A 56 -2.07 1.97 1.85
CA VAL A 56 -2.88 3.20 1.81
C VAL A 56 -4.37 2.84 1.65
N ARG A 57 -4.70 1.88 0.79
CA ARG A 57 -6.09 1.40 0.62
C ARG A 57 -6.61 0.71 1.88
N GLU A 58 -5.80 -0.15 2.49
CA GLU A 58 -6.17 -0.82 3.75
C GLU A 58 -6.41 0.18 4.87
N SER A 59 -5.58 1.22 4.98
CA SER A 59 -5.73 2.26 5.99
C SER A 59 -6.99 3.09 5.77
N ALA A 60 -7.30 3.45 4.51
CA ALA A 60 -8.54 4.14 4.18
C ALA A 60 -9.79 3.29 4.49
N ARG A 61 -9.68 1.96 4.31
CA ARG A 61 -10.74 1.01 4.67
C ARG A 61 -10.93 0.94 6.19
N GLN A 62 -9.84 0.91 6.96
CA GLN A 62 -9.86 0.92 8.42
C GLN A 62 -10.46 2.21 8.99
N SER A 63 -10.17 3.36 8.39
CA SER A 63 -10.75 4.64 8.76
C SER A 63 -12.18 4.87 8.25
N GLN A 64 -12.75 3.89 7.52
CA GLN A 64 -14.06 3.98 6.88
C GLN A 64 -14.21 5.21 5.95
N MET A 65 -13.09 5.73 5.43
CA MET A 65 -13.09 6.88 4.54
C MET A 65 -13.48 6.44 3.12
N ILE A 66 -14.46 7.11 2.54
CA ILE A 66 -14.80 6.94 1.13
C ILE A 66 -13.72 7.66 0.30
N VAL A 67 -12.86 6.87 -0.35
CA VAL A 67 -11.77 7.36 -1.20
C VAL A 67 -11.81 6.71 -2.58
N THR A 68 -11.49 7.50 -3.60
CA THR A 68 -11.38 7.03 -4.97
C THR A 68 -9.97 6.51 -5.25
N GLU A 69 -9.81 5.77 -6.34
CA GLU A 69 -8.50 5.29 -6.77
C GLU A 69 -7.51 6.43 -7.07
N PHE A 70 -8.03 7.59 -7.48
CA PHE A 70 -7.25 8.80 -7.68
C PHE A 70 -6.69 9.33 -6.36
N ILE A 71 -7.51 9.40 -5.30
CA ILE A 71 -7.10 9.84 -3.96
C ILE A 71 -6.01 8.91 -3.40
N ILE A 72 -6.21 7.59 -3.53
CA ILE A 72 -5.20 6.58 -3.14
C ILE A 72 -3.87 6.81 -3.88
N SER A 73 -3.93 7.00 -5.20
CA SER A 73 -2.74 7.19 -6.03
C SER A 73 -1.98 8.49 -5.70
N LYS A 74 -2.71 9.58 -5.45
CA LYS A 74 -2.10 10.84 -5.01
C LYS A 74 -1.48 10.72 -3.63
N THR A 75 -2.17 10.06 -2.71
CA THR A 75 -1.67 9.85 -1.34
C THR A 75 -0.40 8.99 -1.34
N GLU A 76 -0.39 7.88 -2.09
CA GLU A 76 0.81 7.06 -2.33
C GLU A 76 1.97 7.91 -2.85
N PHE A 77 1.72 8.75 -3.86
CA PHE A 77 2.75 9.61 -4.43
C PHE A 77 3.35 10.59 -3.41
N HIS A 78 2.50 11.21 -2.58
CA HIS A 78 2.96 12.12 -1.52
C HIS A 78 3.78 11.39 -0.46
N LEU A 79 3.34 10.21 -0.02
CA LEU A 79 4.05 9.40 0.96
C LEU A 79 5.41 8.95 0.43
N ARG A 80 5.46 8.45 -0.80
CA ARG A 80 6.70 8.04 -1.45
C ARG A 80 7.70 9.18 -1.62
N LYS A 81 7.23 10.41 -1.89
CA LYS A 81 8.10 11.59 -1.97
C LYS A 81 8.71 11.98 -0.63
N ARG A 82 8.05 11.65 0.47
CA ARG A 82 8.50 11.98 1.84
C ARG A 82 9.26 10.83 2.49
N ALA A 83 9.08 9.61 1.98
CA ALA A 83 9.74 8.42 2.50
C ALA A 83 11.27 8.51 2.35
N THR A 84 11.95 8.09 3.38
CA THR A 84 13.40 7.87 3.38
C THR A 84 13.76 6.67 2.51
N MET A 85 15.03 6.60 2.12
CA MET A 85 15.55 5.44 1.38
C MET A 85 15.40 4.15 2.19
N GLU A 86 15.61 4.20 3.51
CA GLU A 86 15.50 3.04 4.40
C GLU A 86 14.07 2.50 4.45
N GLU A 87 13.07 3.37 4.60
CA GLU A 87 11.65 2.98 4.60
C GLU A 87 11.26 2.31 3.27
N MET A 88 11.74 2.85 2.15
CA MET A 88 11.48 2.27 0.84
C MET A 88 12.21 0.93 0.62
N LEU A 89 13.38 0.73 1.23
CA LEU A 89 14.08 -0.56 1.24
C LEU A 89 13.29 -1.63 1.99
N VAL A 90 12.61 -1.29 3.09
CA VAL A 90 11.74 -2.26 3.80
C VAL A 90 10.58 -2.69 2.90
N TYR A 91 9.96 -1.75 2.20
CA TYR A 91 8.91 -2.06 1.21
C TYR A 91 9.43 -2.90 0.03
N GLN A 92 10.66 -2.67 -0.41
CA GLN A 92 11.30 -3.49 -1.44
C GLN A 92 11.48 -4.94 -0.96
N ARG A 93 12.08 -5.14 0.22
CA ARG A 93 12.26 -6.48 0.81
C ARG A 93 10.94 -7.21 0.99
N LEU A 94 9.90 -6.51 1.44
CA LEU A 94 8.56 -7.09 1.56
C LEU A 94 8.02 -7.53 0.19
N SER A 95 8.22 -6.73 -0.86
CA SER A 95 7.79 -7.11 -2.22
C SER A 95 8.51 -8.34 -2.74
N GLU A 96 9.80 -8.49 -2.42
CA GLU A 96 10.59 -9.68 -2.75
C GLU A 96 10.03 -10.92 -2.05
N GLN A 97 9.75 -10.84 -0.75
CA GLN A 97 9.13 -11.92 0.02
C GLN A 97 7.74 -12.33 -0.49
N VAL A 98 6.94 -11.38 -0.94
CA VAL A 98 5.64 -11.66 -1.59
C VAL A 98 5.86 -12.34 -2.95
N ASN A 99 6.81 -11.85 -3.75
CA ASN A 99 7.13 -12.40 -5.06
C ASN A 99 7.74 -13.80 -5.01
N GLU A 100 8.50 -14.14 -3.97
CA GLU A 100 8.98 -15.51 -3.77
C GLU A 100 7.83 -16.49 -3.58
N ARG A 101 6.77 -16.10 -2.85
CA ARG A 101 5.56 -16.92 -2.70
C ARG A 101 4.82 -17.09 -4.02
N ILE A 102 4.75 -16.02 -4.81
CA ILE A 102 4.18 -16.04 -6.16
C ILE A 102 4.90 -17.07 -7.05
N LYS A 103 6.24 -17.10 -7.00
CA LYS A 103 7.06 -18.01 -7.82
C LYS A 103 6.98 -19.48 -7.41
N ARG A 104 6.68 -19.77 -6.13
CA ARG A 104 6.59 -21.14 -5.59
C ARG A 104 5.27 -21.85 -5.92
N ARG A 105 4.35 -21.17 -6.60
CA ARG A 105 3.01 -21.64 -6.96
C ARG A 105 2.97 -22.10 -8.41
#